data_AF-A0A7Z2VHE4-F1
#
_entry.id   AF-A0A7Z2VHE4-F1
#
_cell.length_a   1.000
_cell.length_b   1.000
_cell.length_c   1.000
_cell.angle_alpha   90.00
_cell.angle_beta   90.00
_cell.angle_gamma   90.00
#
_symmetry.space_group_name_H-M   'P 1'
#
loop_
_entity.id
_entity.type
_entity.pdbx_description
1 polymer ?
#
loop_
_entity_poly.entity_id
_entity_poly.type
_entity_poly.pdbx_seq_one_letter_code
_entity_poly.pdbx_strand_id
1 'polypeptide(L)'
;MNRYLKLVHMEVHRFRYVLASLMGITILIQFAALIWHVNDELAMNKKALINTGFISDKMSFAEAIANTQFWFAIPIFLSIAVLCLYVFLIWYRDWAGRNTFVYRLLMLPTARRNIYLAKLTAMMIFIFGLVAFQLLLLPIEHLIFKLIVPADQIEPSYFMDTVSTNQVFIWLMPRHFDQFVLSYGLGIMALIVVFTAIMLERSYRLIGILFAVLYILACVFTVLFPLFAMGFEQSDSYLYPEEIWTIELVICIALVTVSVWLGFRLLNKKISV
;
A
#
# COMPACT_ATOMS: atom_id res chain seq x y z
N MET A 1 -4.95 -13.30 -27.31
CA MET A 1 -4.70 -12.60 -26.03
C MET A 1 -6.00 -12.01 -25.51
N ASN A 2 -6.39 -12.37 -24.29
CA ASN A 2 -7.71 -12.03 -23.73
C ASN A 2 -7.88 -10.49 -23.67
N ARG A 3 -9.03 -9.96 -24.11
CA ARG A 3 -9.25 -8.50 -24.26
C ARG A 3 -9.05 -7.75 -22.93
N TYR A 4 -9.32 -8.41 -21.81
CA TYR A 4 -9.08 -7.93 -20.45
C TYR A 4 -7.60 -7.64 -20.14
N LEU A 5 -6.69 -8.56 -20.45
CA LEU A 5 -5.25 -8.39 -20.15
C LEU A 5 -4.64 -7.24 -20.93
N LYS A 6 -5.16 -6.93 -22.14
CA LYS A 6 -4.74 -5.75 -22.89
C LYS A 6 -5.11 -4.45 -22.17
N LEU A 7 -6.28 -4.39 -21.52
CA LEU A 7 -6.70 -3.23 -20.74
C LEU A 7 -5.80 -3.04 -19.52
N VAL A 8 -5.50 -4.12 -18.79
CA VAL A 8 -4.58 -4.08 -17.64
C VAL A 8 -3.19 -3.60 -18.08
N HIS A 9 -2.64 -4.20 -19.15
CA HIS A 9 -1.35 -3.79 -19.69
C HIS A 9 -1.33 -2.31 -20.10
N MET A 10 -2.43 -1.80 -20.67
CA MET A 10 -2.53 -0.39 -21.03
C MET A 10 -2.38 0.50 -19.78
N GLU A 11 -3.10 0.21 -18.70
CA GLU A 11 -3.00 0.99 -17.46
C GLU A 11 -1.62 0.89 -16.81
N VAL A 12 -1.02 -0.31 -16.78
CA VAL A 12 0.34 -0.52 -16.29
C VAL A 12 1.36 0.27 -17.11
N HIS A 13 1.27 0.20 -18.44
CA HIS A 13 2.15 0.95 -19.34
C HIS A 13 2.06 2.46 -19.11
N ARG A 14 0.88 2.97 -18.75
CA ARG A 14 0.67 4.40 -18.49
C ARG A 14 1.32 4.86 -17.18
N PHE A 15 1.34 4.03 -16.15
CA PHE A 15 1.89 4.37 -14.84
C PHE A 15 3.37 3.99 -14.66
N ARG A 16 3.93 3.20 -15.58
CA ARG A 16 5.29 2.63 -15.45
C ARG A 16 6.39 3.63 -15.10
N TYR A 17 6.35 4.84 -15.64
CA TYR A 17 7.38 5.86 -15.37
C TYR A 17 7.27 6.42 -13.97
N VAL A 18 6.05 6.62 -13.47
CA VAL A 18 5.81 7.05 -12.09
C VAL A 18 6.25 5.96 -11.13
N LEU A 19 5.88 4.70 -11.42
CA LEU A 19 6.30 3.55 -10.63
C LEU A 19 7.82 3.36 -10.62
N ALA A 20 8.48 3.44 -11.77
CA ALA A 20 9.94 3.37 -11.86
C ALA A 20 10.63 4.56 -11.14
N SER A 21 10.06 5.76 -11.21
CA SER A 21 10.55 6.92 -10.47
C SER A 21 10.44 6.71 -8.96
N LEU A 22 9.32 6.17 -8.47
CA LEU A 22 9.14 5.86 -7.04
C LEU A 22 10.17 4.82 -6.59
N MET A 23 10.34 3.74 -7.36
CA MET A 23 11.36 2.70 -7.08
C MET A 23 12.79 3.25 -7.09
N GLY A 24 13.11 4.17 -8.02
CA GLY A 24 14.42 4.82 -8.05
C GLY A 24 14.65 5.70 -6.83
N ILE A 25 13.66 6.50 -6.44
CA ILE A 25 13.75 7.36 -5.24
C ILE A 25 13.89 6.52 -3.97
N THR A 26 13.16 5.39 -3.85
CA THR A 26 13.27 4.51 -2.68
C THR A 26 14.66 3.92 -2.56
N ILE A 27 15.24 3.43 -3.67
CA ILE A 27 16.63 2.93 -3.69
C ILE A 27 17.59 4.02 -3.21
N LEU A 28 17.53 5.21 -3.82
CA LEU A 28 18.48 6.28 -3.56
C LEU A 28 18.45 6.71 -2.09
N ILE A 29 17.26 6.90 -1.52
CA ILE A 29 17.11 7.36 -0.14
C ILE A 29 17.55 6.26 0.85
N GLN A 30 17.08 5.03 0.67
CA GLN A 30 17.38 3.94 1.61
C GLN A 30 18.87 3.57 1.60
N PHE A 31 19.48 3.47 0.41
CA PHE A 31 20.91 3.16 0.31
C PHE A 31 21.78 4.30 0.84
N ALA A 32 21.45 5.56 0.50
CA ALA A 32 22.20 6.70 1.01
C ALA A 32 22.12 6.78 2.54
N ALA A 33 20.94 6.54 3.13
CA ALA A 33 20.76 6.55 4.58
C ALA A 33 21.56 5.44 5.26
N LEU A 34 21.53 4.21 4.73
CA LEU A 34 22.30 3.09 5.26
C LEU A 34 23.81 3.36 5.20
N ILE A 35 24.31 3.77 4.04
CA ILE A 35 25.75 4.04 3.84
C ILE A 35 26.21 5.16 4.76
N TRP A 36 25.41 6.22 4.90
CA TRP A 36 25.76 7.35 5.75
C TRP A 36 25.83 6.94 7.22
N HIS A 37 24.82 6.22 7.72
CA HIS A 37 24.79 5.76 9.11
C HIS A 37 25.94 4.79 9.43
N VAL A 38 26.20 3.81 8.56
CA VAL A 38 27.28 2.84 8.76
C VAL A 38 28.65 3.53 8.77
N ASN A 39 28.87 4.50 7.88
CA ASN A 39 30.14 5.23 7.85
C ASN A 39 30.36 6.10 9.08
N ASP A 40 29.30 6.71 9.59
CA ASP A 40 29.36 7.54 10.80
C ASP A 40 29.71 6.68 12.04
N GLU A 41 29.03 5.55 12.20
CA GLU A 41 29.31 4.56 13.24
C GLU A 41 30.74 4.00 13.15
N LEU A 42 31.21 3.66 11.95
CA LEU A 42 32.60 3.22 11.75
C LEU A 42 33.62 4.32 12.11
N ALA A 43 33.30 5.58 11.84
CA ALA A 43 34.16 6.70 12.21
C ALA A 43 34.19 6.91 13.74
N MET A 44 33.06 6.70 14.42
CA MET A 44 32.97 6.74 15.88
C MET A 44 33.75 5.59 16.53
N ASN A 45 33.57 4.36 16.04
CA ASN A 45 34.30 3.18 16.53
C ASN A 45 35.81 3.30 16.34
N LYS A 46 36.27 3.86 15.22
CA LYS A 46 37.70 4.15 15.01
C LYS A 46 38.24 5.15 16.03
N LYS A 47 37.50 6.22 16.33
CA LYS A 47 37.90 7.21 17.35
C LYS A 47 37.91 6.61 18.75
N ALA A 48 36.92 5.79 19.09
CA ALA A 48 36.85 5.08 20.37
C ALA A 48 38.05 4.13 20.54
N LEU A 49 38.37 3.33 19.52
CA LEU A 49 39.52 2.43 19.54
C LEU A 49 40.84 3.17 19.78
N ILE A 50 41.04 4.33 19.16
CA ILE A 50 42.23 5.17 19.37
C ILE A 50 42.32 5.70 20.81
N ASN A 51 41.18 6.07 21.40
CA ASN A 51 41.14 6.73 22.71
C ASN A 51 41.14 5.74 23.90
N THR A 52 40.48 4.59 23.77
CA THR A 52 40.28 3.63 24.87
C THR A 52 40.97 2.29 24.65
N GLY A 53 41.43 1.99 23.43
CA GLY A 53 42.05 0.71 23.08
C GLY A 53 41.05 -0.44 22.87
N PHE A 54 39.73 -0.18 22.99
CA PHE A 54 38.68 -1.17 22.82
C PHE A 54 37.66 -0.74 21.75
N ILE A 55 37.18 -1.68 20.95
CA ILE A 55 36.02 -1.49 20.07
C ILE A 55 34.79 -1.59 20.96
N SER A 56 34.04 -0.49 21.10
CA SER A 56 32.98 -0.41 22.10
C SER A 56 31.72 -1.19 21.73
N ASP A 57 31.37 -1.29 20.45
CA ASP A 57 30.16 -2.02 20.02
C ASP A 57 30.32 -2.68 18.66
N LYS A 58 29.78 -3.90 18.55
CA LYS A 58 29.58 -4.59 17.27
C LYS A 58 28.29 -4.07 16.66
N MET A 59 28.27 -3.88 15.35
CA MET A 59 27.09 -3.41 14.64
C MET A 59 26.24 -4.59 14.16
N SER A 60 24.96 -4.56 14.53
CA SER A 60 23.93 -5.42 13.97
C SER A 60 23.21 -4.72 12.82
N PHE A 61 22.89 -5.46 11.76
CA PHE A 61 22.10 -4.91 10.65
C PHE A 61 20.70 -4.48 11.08
N ALA A 62 20.11 -5.19 12.05
CA ALA A 62 18.80 -4.84 12.60
C ALA A 62 18.83 -3.48 13.31
N GLU A 63 19.90 -3.18 14.02
CA GLU A 63 20.09 -1.90 14.72
C GLU A 63 20.36 -0.75 13.73
N ALA A 64 21.19 -0.99 12.72
CA ALA A 64 21.44 -0.01 11.67
C ALA A 64 20.16 0.41 10.93
N ILE A 65 19.25 -0.55 10.67
CA ILE A 65 17.94 -0.26 10.09
C ILE A 65 17.01 0.43 11.09
N ALA A 66 17.04 0.04 12.36
CA ALA A 66 16.23 0.67 13.41
C ALA A 66 16.60 2.15 13.60
N ASN A 67 17.88 2.48 13.56
CA ASN A 67 18.36 3.86 13.69
C ASN A 67 18.07 4.70 12.44
N THR A 68 18.02 4.07 11.26
CA THR A 68 17.66 4.74 10.00
C THR A 68 16.16 4.72 9.68
N GLN A 69 15.32 4.23 10.60
CA GLN A 69 13.86 4.04 10.39
C GLN A 69 13.14 5.24 9.75
N PHE A 70 13.51 6.46 10.13
CA PHE A 70 12.88 7.68 9.61
C PHE A 70 13.15 7.87 8.11
N TRP A 71 14.38 7.62 7.67
CA TRP A 71 14.77 7.70 6.26
C TRP A 71 14.15 6.58 5.44
N PHE A 72 13.92 5.41 6.05
CA PHE A 72 13.19 4.32 5.43
C PHE A 72 11.69 4.61 5.29
N ALA A 73 11.11 5.35 6.24
CA ALA A 73 9.69 5.70 6.23
C ALA A 73 9.34 6.69 5.10
N ILE A 74 10.20 7.67 4.82
CA ILE A 74 9.92 8.75 3.84
C ILE A 74 9.53 8.21 2.46
N PRO A 75 10.31 7.33 1.81
CA PRO A 75 9.97 6.79 0.49
C PRO A 75 8.71 5.93 0.49
N ILE A 76 8.42 5.25 1.61
CA ILE A 76 7.23 4.41 1.77
C ILE A 76 5.98 5.30 1.82
N PHE A 77 5.98 6.33 2.67
CA PHE A 77 4.88 7.29 2.75
C PHE A 77 4.70 8.06 1.44
N LEU A 78 5.79 8.44 0.77
CA LEU A 78 5.73 9.08 -0.55
C LEU A 78 5.04 8.15 -1.57
N SER A 79 5.39 6.86 -1.57
CA SER A 79 4.77 5.87 -2.46
C SER A 79 3.28 5.72 -2.18
N ILE A 80 2.88 5.64 -0.91
CA ILE A 80 1.47 5.58 -0.49
C ILE A 80 0.73 6.84 -0.94
N ALA A 81 1.28 8.03 -0.70
CA ALA A 81 0.67 9.30 -1.08
C ALA A 81 0.44 9.40 -2.60
N VAL A 82 1.45 9.02 -3.40
CA VAL A 82 1.33 9.01 -4.87
C VAL A 82 0.31 8.00 -5.35
N LEU A 83 0.26 6.80 -4.76
CA LEU A 83 -0.76 5.81 -5.08
C LEU A 83 -2.17 6.31 -4.74
N CYS A 84 -2.37 6.90 -3.55
CA CYS A 84 -3.64 7.50 -3.14
C CYS A 84 -4.11 8.58 -4.12
N LEU A 85 -3.23 9.48 -4.55
CA LEU A 85 -3.56 10.45 -5.59
C LEU A 85 -3.89 9.77 -6.94
N TYR A 86 -3.16 8.71 -7.27
CA TYR A 86 -3.37 7.97 -8.51
C TYR A 86 -4.72 7.23 -8.56
N VAL A 87 -5.31 6.85 -7.42
CA VAL A 87 -6.67 6.29 -7.31
C VAL A 87 -7.71 7.21 -7.96
N PHE A 88 -7.54 8.51 -7.79
CA PHE A 88 -8.39 9.49 -8.46
C PHE A 88 -7.94 9.69 -9.92
N LEU A 89 -6.66 9.91 -10.17
CA LEU A 89 -6.15 10.21 -11.52
C LEU A 89 -6.46 9.11 -12.54
N ILE A 90 -6.44 7.83 -12.16
CA ILE A 90 -6.76 6.71 -13.07
C ILE A 90 -8.19 6.82 -13.62
N TRP A 91 -9.12 7.39 -12.86
CA TRP A 91 -10.47 7.67 -13.32
C TRP A 91 -10.56 9.03 -14.00
N TYR A 92 -10.22 10.13 -13.31
CA TYR A 92 -10.41 11.49 -13.80
C TYR A 92 -9.71 11.77 -15.12
N ARG A 93 -8.52 11.20 -15.35
CA ARG A 93 -7.77 11.42 -16.59
C ARG A 93 -8.48 10.86 -17.81
N ASP A 94 -9.15 9.71 -17.70
CA ASP A 94 -9.85 9.15 -18.85
C ASP A 94 -11.06 10.03 -19.23
N TRP A 95 -11.65 10.73 -18.26
CA TRP A 95 -12.72 11.70 -18.45
C TRP A 95 -12.24 13.09 -18.90
N ALA A 96 -10.96 13.42 -18.71
CA ALA A 96 -10.38 14.72 -19.03
C ALA A 96 -10.03 14.82 -20.53
N GLY A 97 -10.80 15.58 -21.30
CA GLY A 97 -10.47 15.97 -22.68
C GLY A 97 -11.68 16.24 -23.59
N ARG A 98 -11.47 17.03 -24.67
CA ARG A 98 -12.51 17.37 -25.67
C ARG A 98 -12.97 16.16 -26.51
N ASN A 99 -12.10 15.16 -26.74
CA ASN A 99 -12.41 13.85 -27.32
C ASN A 99 -12.17 12.78 -26.26
N THR A 100 -13.19 12.53 -25.46
CA THR A 100 -13.10 11.84 -24.18
C THR A 100 -12.74 10.36 -24.40
N PHE A 101 -11.55 9.99 -23.91
CA PHE A 101 -10.94 8.67 -24.13
C PHE A 101 -11.83 7.53 -23.57
N VAL A 102 -12.60 7.82 -22.52
CA VAL A 102 -13.65 6.94 -21.99
C VAL A 102 -14.64 6.52 -23.08
N TYR A 103 -15.06 7.39 -23.99
CA TYR A 103 -16.04 7.01 -25.02
C TYR A 103 -15.49 5.95 -25.97
N ARG A 104 -14.22 6.05 -26.35
CA ARG A 104 -13.55 5.00 -27.14
C ARG A 104 -13.43 3.70 -26.36
N LEU A 105 -13.10 3.79 -25.07
CA LEU A 105 -13.03 2.63 -24.17
C LEU A 105 -14.39 1.94 -23.99
N LEU A 106 -15.47 2.71 -23.87
CA LEU A 106 -16.84 2.21 -23.70
C LEU A 106 -17.44 1.66 -24.99
N MET A 107 -16.94 2.09 -26.16
CA MET A 107 -17.31 1.57 -27.48
C MET A 107 -16.55 0.29 -27.86
N LEU A 108 -15.51 -0.10 -27.11
CA LEU A 108 -14.84 -1.38 -27.35
C LEU A 108 -15.84 -2.53 -27.18
N PRO A 109 -15.75 -3.60 -28.00
CA PRO A 109 -16.60 -4.78 -27.88
C PRO A 109 -16.16 -5.64 -26.69
N THR A 110 -16.14 -5.05 -25.50
CA THR A 110 -15.76 -5.67 -24.24
C THR A 110 -16.81 -5.33 -23.20
N ALA A 111 -17.12 -6.28 -22.32
CA ALA A 111 -18.03 -6.01 -21.22
C ALA A 111 -17.50 -4.81 -20.42
N ARG A 112 -18.34 -3.81 -20.20
CA ARG A 112 -18.02 -2.58 -19.45
C ARG A 112 -17.41 -2.88 -18.08
N ARG A 113 -17.86 -3.96 -17.42
CA ARG A 113 -17.30 -4.49 -16.17
C ARG A 113 -15.80 -4.76 -16.23
N ASN A 114 -15.27 -5.16 -17.39
CA ASN A 114 -13.84 -5.44 -17.57
C ASN A 114 -12.98 -4.17 -17.46
N ILE A 115 -13.53 -2.98 -17.74
CA ILE A 115 -12.82 -1.70 -17.57
C ILE A 115 -12.61 -1.44 -16.08
N TYR A 116 -13.67 -1.60 -15.27
CA TYR A 116 -13.59 -1.47 -13.81
C TYR A 116 -12.60 -2.47 -13.22
N LEU A 117 -12.73 -3.75 -13.57
CA LEU A 117 -11.84 -4.80 -13.09
C LEU A 117 -10.39 -4.58 -13.53
N ALA A 118 -10.16 -4.07 -14.75
CA ALA A 118 -8.80 -3.83 -15.24
C ALA A 118 -8.10 -2.74 -14.43
N LYS A 119 -8.79 -1.65 -14.10
CA LYS A 119 -8.27 -0.58 -13.25
C LYS A 119 -7.99 -1.05 -11.83
N LEU A 120 -8.91 -1.85 -11.26
CA LEU A 120 -8.73 -2.43 -9.94
C LEU A 120 -7.47 -3.30 -9.92
N THR A 121 -7.33 -4.22 -10.88
CA THR A 121 -6.15 -5.08 -10.95
C THR A 121 -4.87 -4.33 -11.25
N ALA A 122 -4.91 -3.26 -12.05
CA ALA A 122 -3.73 -2.42 -12.25
C ALA A 122 -3.27 -1.78 -10.94
N MET A 123 -4.20 -1.27 -10.13
CA MET A 123 -3.87 -0.74 -8.80
C MET A 123 -3.33 -1.80 -7.85
N MET A 124 -3.90 -3.00 -7.86
CA MET A 124 -3.36 -4.12 -7.10
C MET A 124 -1.92 -4.44 -7.50
N ILE A 125 -1.64 -4.49 -8.81
CA ILE A 125 -0.28 -4.73 -9.32
C ILE A 125 0.69 -3.62 -8.85
N PHE A 126 0.26 -2.36 -8.80
CA PHE A 126 1.13 -1.28 -8.32
C PHE A 126 1.41 -1.37 -6.82
N ILE A 127 0.39 -1.64 -6.01
CA ILE A 127 0.53 -1.78 -4.56
C ILE A 127 1.43 -2.97 -4.23
N PHE A 128 1.07 -4.17 -4.70
CA PHE A 128 1.86 -5.36 -4.44
C PHE A 128 3.24 -5.31 -5.10
N GLY A 129 3.36 -4.67 -6.26
CA GLY A 129 4.66 -4.47 -6.93
C GLY A 129 5.61 -3.59 -6.11
N LEU A 130 5.12 -2.50 -5.52
CA LEU A 130 5.93 -1.63 -4.66
C LEU A 130 6.27 -2.30 -3.32
N VAL A 131 5.32 -3.01 -2.71
CA VAL A 131 5.57 -3.80 -1.49
C VAL A 131 6.63 -4.89 -1.75
N ALA A 132 6.46 -5.68 -2.82
CA ALA A 132 7.41 -6.72 -3.18
C ALA A 132 8.80 -6.14 -3.47
N PHE A 133 8.87 -4.98 -4.12
CA PHE A 133 10.13 -4.30 -4.38
C PHE A 133 10.83 -3.84 -3.09
N GLN A 134 10.08 -3.29 -2.13
CA GLN A 134 10.62 -2.90 -0.82
C GLN A 134 11.15 -4.12 -0.05
N LEU A 135 10.46 -5.26 -0.11
CA LEU A 135 10.94 -6.50 0.50
C LEU A 135 12.20 -7.06 -0.20
N LEU A 136 12.33 -6.87 -1.52
CA LEU A 136 13.51 -7.27 -2.28
C LEU A 136 14.73 -6.39 -2.01
N LEU A 137 14.54 -5.14 -1.58
CA LEU A 137 15.63 -4.24 -1.23
C LEU A 137 16.34 -4.65 0.06
N LEU A 138 15.61 -5.15 1.07
CA LEU A 138 16.17 -5.58 2.35
C LEU A 138 17.35 -6.57 2.25
N PRO A 139 17.26 -7.68 1.50
CA PRO A 139 18.41 -8.58 1.35
C PRO A 139 19.57 -7.92 0.58
N ILE A 140 19.30 -6.99 -0.33
CA ILE A 140 20.35 -6.26 -1.06
C ILE A 140 21.08 -5.29 -0.11
N GLU A 141 20.35 -4.59 0.75
CA GLU A 141 20.91 -3.71 1.77
C GLU A 141 21.76 -4.46 2.79
N HIS A 142 21.32 -5.66 3.18
CA HIS A 142 22.11 -6.54 4.05
C HIS A 142 23.44 -6.96 3.41
N LEU A 143 23.46 -7.21 2.10
CA LEU A 143 24.70 -7.47 1.36
C LEU A 143 25.62 -6.26 1.33
N ILE A 144 25.06 -5.06 1.10
CA ILE A 144 25.82 -3.80 1.11
C ILE A 144 26.41 -3.55 2.51
N PHE A 145 25.63 -3.74 3.56
CA PHE A 145 26.09 -3.61 4.95
C PHE A 145 27.30 -4.52 5.22
N LYS A 146 27.22 -5.80 4.85
CA LYS A 146 28.32 -6.77 5.01
C LYS A 146 29.56 -6.42 4.17
N LEU A 147 29.40 -5.68 3.08
CA LEU A 147 30.52 -5.24 2.25
C LEU A 147 31.26 -4.05 2.86
N ILE A 148 30.55 -3.18 3.59
CA ILE A 148 31.11 -1.96 4.18
C ILE A 148 31.69 -2.23 5.57
N VAL A 149 31.01 -3.03 6.39
CA VAL A 149 31.42 -3.30 7.78
C VAL A 149 32.47 -4.42 7.82
N PRO A 150 33.61 -4.22 8.50
CA PRO A 150 34.61 -5.26 8.73
C PRO A 150 34.03 -6.47 9.48
N ALA A 151 34.39 -7.69 9.05
CA ALA A 151 33.78 -8.94 9.56
C ALA A 151 33.96 -9.16 11.07
N ASP A 152 34.99 -8.57 11.67
CA ASP A 152 35.28 -8.59 13.11
C ASP A 152 34.33 -7.70 13.94
N GLN A 153 33.63 -6.76 13.30
CA GLN A 153 32.70 -5.81 13.93
C GLN A 153 31.23 -6.12 13.63
N ILE A 154 30.93 -7.19 12.89
CA ILE A 154 29.55 -7.59 12.57
C ILE A 154 29.00 -8.48 13.68
N GLU A 155 27.83 -8.11 14.21
CA GLU A 155 27.02 -9.03 14.99
C GLU A 155 26.02 -9.77 14.08
N PRO A 156 25.91 -11.10 14.16
CA PRO A 156 24.96 -11.84 13.33
C PRO A 156 23.53 -11.54 13.77
N SER A 157 22.72 -10.97 12.87
CA SER A 157 21.29 -10.75 13.05
C SER A 157 20.47 -11.64 12.14
N TYR A 158 19.36 -12.20 12.64
CA TYR A 158 18.41 -12.89 11.78
C TYR A 158 17.55 -11.90 10.99
N PHE A 159 17.17 -12.28 9.78
CA PHE A 159 16.32 -11.45 8.91
C PHE A 159 14.98 -11.10 9.57
N MET A 160 14.41 -12.03 10.34
CA MET A 160 13.17 -11.79 11.09
C MET A 160 13.33 -10.72 12.17
N ASP A 161 14.49 -10.63 12.80
CA ASP A 161 14.76 -9.63 13.83
C ASP A 161 14.80 -8.23 13.19
N THR A 162 15.46 -8.10 12.04
CA THR A 162 15.50 -6.85 11.25
C THR A 162 14.11 -6.34 10.86
N VAL A 163 13.23 -7.22 10.40
CA VAL A 163 11.84 -6.86 10.04
C VAL A 163 11.04 -6.49 11.31
N SER A 164 11.34 -7.12 12.44
CA SER A 164 10.64 -6.93 13.70
C SER A 164 10.99 -5.63 14.43
N THR A 165 12.22 -5.13 14.25
CA THR A 165 12.72 -3.94 14.96
C THR A 165 12.26 -2.64 14.29
N ASN A 166 11.98 -2.67 12.99
CA ASN A 166 11.55 -1.48 12.26
C ASN A 166 10.01 -1.37 12.22
N GLN A 167 9.49 -0.34 12.87
CA GLN A 167 8.04 -0.09 12.96
C GLN A 167 7.36 0.00 11.59
N VAL A 168 8.04 0.50 10.56
CA VAL A 168 7.45 0.65 9.22
C VAL A 168 7.25 -0.71 8.54
N PHE A 169 8.18 -1.65 8.74
CA PHE A 169 8.07 -2.99 8.17
C PHE A 169 7.03 -3.85 8.89
N ILE A 170 6.71 -3.57 10.17
CA ILE A 170 5.62 -4.24 10.88
C ILE A 170 4.27 -3.98 10.20
N TRP A 171 4.03 -2.74 9.75
CA TRP A 171 2.79 -2.37 9.03
C TRP A 171 2.73 -2.94 7.62
N LEU A 172 3.88 -3.06 6.95
CA LEU A 172 3.97 -3.57 5.58
C LEU A 172 4.02 -5.11 5.52
N MET A 173 4.51 -5.76 6.57
CA MET A 173 4.63 -7.20 6.68
C MET A 173 4.09 -7.66 8.04
N PRO A 174 2.76 -7.70 8.19
CA PRO A 174 2.15 -8.28 9.38
C PRO A 174 2.63 -9.71 9.59
N ARG A 175 2.98 -10.04 10.83
CA ARG A 175 3.59 -11.34 11.20
C ARG A 175 2.62 -12.50 11.07
N HIS A 176 1.34 -12.21 11.23
CA HIS A 176 0.28 -13.20 11.22
C HIS A 176 -0.61 -13.05 9.98
N PHE A 177 -1.08 -14.18 9.47
CA PHE A 177 -1.84 -14.25 8.22
C PHE A 177 -3.20 -13.56 8.32
N ASP A 178 -3.85 -13.63 9.48
CA ASP A 178 -5.06 -12.88 9.83
C ASP A 178 -4.83 -11.36 9.70
N GLN A 179 -3.79 -10.83 10.33
CA GLN A 179 -3.43 -9.41 10.26
C GLN A 179 -3.11 -8.96 8.84
N PHE A 180 -2.47 -9.83 8.04
CA PHE A 180 -2.26 -9.60 6.61
C PHE A 180 -3.56 -9.49 5.84
N VAL A 181 -4.47 -10.45 6.00
CA VAL A 181 -5.76 -10.47 5.31
C VAL A 181 -6.58 -9.23 5.68
N LEU A 182 -6.54 -8.80 6.94
CA LEU A 182 -7.28 -7.64 7.42
C LEU A 182 -6.70 -6.33 6.90
N SER A 183 -5.41 -6.07 7.12
CA SER A 183 -4.76 -4.82 6.69
C SER A 183 -4.87 -4.60 5.17
N TYR A 184 -4.47 -5.60 4.38
CA TYR A 184 -4.56 -5.52 2.92
C TYR A 184 -6.00 -5.62 2.43
N GLY A 185 -6.84 -6.44 3.06
CA GLY A 185 -8.26 -6.55 2.73
C GLY A 185 -9.02 -5.24 2.93
N LEU A 186 -8.79 -4.54 4.04
CA LEU A 186 -9.32 -3.20 4.30
C LEU A 186 -8.80 -2.19 3.27
N GLY A 187 -7.52 -2.24 2.91
CA GLY A 187 -6.96 -1.40 1.84
C GLY A 187 -7.66 -1.64 0.48
N ILE A 188 -7.88 -2.90 0.10
CA ILE A 188 -8.59 -3.27 -1.13
C ILE A 188 -10.05 -2.82 -1.07
N MET A 189 -10.71 -3.01 0.07
CA MET A 189 -12.08 -2.54 0.29
C MET A 189 -12.16 -1.02 0.15
N ALA A 190 -11.26 -0.27 0.78
CA ALA A 190 -11.20 1.18 0.66
C ALA A 190 -11.03 1.62 -0.81
N LEU A 191 -10.17 0.95 -1.58
CA LEU A 191 -10.01 1.22 -3.02
C LEU A 191 -11.30 0.97 -3.81
N ILE A 192 -12.00 -0.13 -3.52
CA ILE A 192 -13.28 -0.47 -4.14
C ILE A 192 -14.34 0.58 -3.79
N VAL A 193 -14.43 1.00 -2.53
CA VAL A 193 -15.35 2.04 -2.06
C VAL A 193 -15.06 3.37 -2.76
N VAL A 194 -13.79 3.80 -2.82
CA VAL A 194 -13.40 5.03 -3.52
C VAL A 194 -13.73 4.94 -5.02
N PHE A 195 -13.45 3.82 -5.68
CA PHE A 195 -13.81 3.62 -7.08
C PHE A 195 -15.32 3.73 -7.29
N THR A 196 -16.12 3.18 -6.38
CA THR A 196 -17.58 3.22 -6.43
C THR A 196 -18.09 4.64 -6.19
N ALA A 197 -17.49 5.37 -5.26
CA ALA A 197 -17.78 6.77 -4.98
C ALA A 197 -17.48 7.68 -6.19
N ILE A 198 -16.32 7.50 -6.85
CA ILE A 198 -15.97 8.24 -8.07
C ILE A 198 -16.99 7.95 -9.19
N MET A 199 -17.47 6.71 -9.33
CA MET A 199 -18.52 6.37 -10.29
C MET A 199 -19.86 7.05 -9.94
N LEU A 200 -20.21 7.12 -8.65
CA LEU A 200 -21.43 7.81 -8.19
C LEU A 200 -21.38 9.31 -8.49
N GLU A 201 -20.27 9.97 -8.19
CA GLU A 201 -20.03 11.38 -8.53
C GLU A 201 -20.31 11.62 -10.01
N ARG A 202 -19.69 10.82 -10.87
CA ARG A 202 -19.80 11.00 -12.33
C ARG A 202 -21.19 10.65 -12.87
N SER A 203 -21.88 9.69 -12.29
CA SER A 203 -23.23 9.32 -12.72
C SER A 203 -24.29 10.38 -12.42
N TYR A 204 -24.10 11.23 -11.41
CA TYR A 204 -25.11 12.20 -10.95
C TYR A 204 -24.61 13.66 -10.92
N ARG A 205 -23.42 13.93 -11.48
CA ARG A 205 -22.80 15.26 -11.57
C ARG A 205 -22.69 15.92 -10.18
N LEU A 206 -23.21 17.13 -10.01
CA LEU A 206 -23.12 17.90 -8.75
C LEU A 206 -23.83 17.20 -7.57
N ILE A 207 -24.98 16.58 -7.80
CA ILE A 207 -25.70 15.81 -6.77
C ILE A 207 -24.95 14.50 -6.45
N GLY A 208 -24.18 14.00 -7.42
CA GLY A 208 -23.34 12.82 -7.26
C GLY A 208 -22.25 12.99 -6.23
N ILE A 209 -21.68 14.20 -6.06
CA ILE A 209 -20.67 14.47 -5.03
C ILE A 209 -21.27 14.22 -3.64
N LEU A 210 -22.49 14.72 -3.39
CA LEU A 210 -23.18 14.50 -2.13
C LEU A 210 -23.43 13.00 -1.87
N PHE A 211 -23.90 12.26 -2.89
CA PHE A 211 -24.09 10.82 -2.77
C PHE A 211 -22.79 10.05 -2.56
N ALA A 212 -21.69 10.47 -3.19
CA ALA A 212 -20.38 9.85 -3.03
C ALA A 212 -19.85 10.04 -1.59
N VAL A 213 -19.94 11.25 -1.04
CA VAL A 213 -19.54 11.54 0.35
C VAL A 213 -20.40 10.77 1.34
N LEU A 214 -21.73 10.79 1.17
CA LEU A 214 -22.66 10.06 2.04
C LEU A 214 -22.38 8.55 1.99
N TYR A 215 -22.11 8.00 0.81
CA TYR A 215 -21.76 6.59 0.64
C TYR A 215 -20.43 6.23 1.34
N ILE A 216 -19.39 7.05 1.22
CA ILE A 216 -18.12 6.82 1.93
C ILE A 216 -18.36 6.85 3.45
N LEU A 217 -19.08 7.85 3.96
CA LEU A 217 -19.41 7.95 5.38
C LEU A 217 -20.21 6.75 5.87
N ALA A 218 -21.19 6.29 5.10
CA ALA A 218 -21.96 5.10 5.42
C ALA A 218 -21.07 3.85 5.46
N CYS A 219 -20.11 3.70 4.54
CA CYS A 219 -19.18 2.57 4.54
C CYS A 219 -18.26 2.60 5.76
N VAL A 220 -17.67 3.76 6.07
CA VAL A 220 -16.81 3.95 7.25
C VAL A 220 -17.59 3.65 8.53
N PHE A 221 -18.81 4.20 8.66
CA PHE A 221 -19.65 3.92 9.82
C PHE A 221 -19.98 2.42 9.95
N THR A 222 -20.30 1.74 8.85
CA THR A 222 -20.62 0.31 8.85
C THR A 222 -19.44 -0.55 9.30
N VAL A 223 -18.21 -0.18 8.94
CA VAL A 223 -16.98 -0.90 9.35
C VAL A 223 -16.61 -0.59 10.80
N LEU A 224 -16.75 0.66 11.24
CA LEU A 224 -16.40 1.07 12.60
C LEU A 224 -17.46 0.68 13.64
N PHE A 225 -18.72 0.53 13.23
CA PHE A 225 -19.83 0.26 14.15
C PHE A 225 -19.64 -1.00 15.00
N PRO A 226 -19.27 -2.18 14.46
CA PRO A 226 -19.00 -3.37 15.28
C PRO A 226 -17.88 -3.15 16.29
N LEU A 227 -16.80 -2.46 15.90
CA LEU A 227 -15.64 -2.23 16.75
C LEU A 227 -15.98 -1.37 17.98
N PHE A 228 -16.75 -0.28 17.77
CA PHE A 228 -17.12 0.64 18.86
C PHE A 228 -18.36 0.21 19.63
N ALA A 229 -19.40 -0.31 18.96
CA ALA A 229 -20.67 -0.62 19.59
C ALA A 229 -20.66 -1.98 20.30
N MET A 230 -19.85 -2.92 19.84
CA MET A 230 -19.72 -4.26 20.45
C MET A 230 -18.50 -4.39 21.38
N GLY A 231 -17.79 -3.29 21.64
CA GLY A 231 -16.75 -3.23 22.67
C GLY A 231 -15.56 -4.14 22.40
N PHE A 232 -14.88 -3.97 21.26
CA PHE A 232 -13.62 -4.67 21.00
C PHE A 232 -12.61 -4.34 22.11
N GLU A 233 -12.08 -5.38 22.78
CA GLU A 233 -11.19 -5.29 23.96
C GLU A 233 -11.77 -4.72 25.27
N GLN A 234 -13.11 -4.55 25.38
CA GLN A 234 -13.74 -4.26 26.67
C GLN A 234 -14.11 -5.55 27.40
N SER A 235 -13.68 -5.64 28.67
CA SER A 235 -13.93 -6.79 29.56
C SER A 235 -15.42 -7.10 29.80
N ASP A 236 -16.29 -6.12 29.55
CA ASP A 236 -17.75 -6.20 29.74
C ASP A 236 -18.53 -6.42 28.42
N SER A 237 -17.86 -6.83 27.33
CA SER A 237 -18.55 -7.10 26.06
C SER A 237 -19.45 -8.33 26.13
N TYR A 238 -20.62 -8.23 25.49
CA TYR A 238 -21.61 -9.31 25.38
C TYR A 238 -21.17 -10.44 24.44
N LEU A 239 -20.26 -10.17 23.50
CA LEU A 239 -19.80 -11.11 22.49
C LEU A 239 -18.32 -11.44 22.70
N TYR A 240 -17.92 -12.66 22.36
CA TYR A 240 -16.52 -13.03 22.41
C TYR A 240 -15.73 -12.28 21.33
N PRO A 241 -14.45 -11.92 21.56
CA PRO A 241 -13.63 -11.24 20.56
C PRO A 241 -13.60 -11.94 19.20
N GLU A 242 -13.55 -13.28 19.19
CA GLU A 242 -13.58 -14.10 17.97
C GLU A 242 -14.90 -13.99 17.19
N GLU A 243 -16.03 -13.78 17.88
CA GLU A 243 -17.34 -13.58 17.25
C GLU A 243 -17.41 -12.20 16.61
N ILE A 244 -16.89 -11.16 17.28
CA ILE A 244 -16.79 -9.79 16.76
C ILE A 244 -15.91 -9.78 15.49
N TRP A 245 -14.77 -10.47 15.54
CA TRP A 245 -13.89 -10.65 14.37
C TRP A 245 -14.61 -11.29 13.19
N THR A 246 -15.39 -12.34 13.45
CA THR A 246 -16.15 -13.03 12.38
C THR A 246 -17.22 -12.12 11.78
N ILE A 247 -17.93 -11.37 12.61
CA ILE A 247 -18.95 -10.39 12.17
C ILE A 247 -18.30 -9.30 11.31
N GLU A 248 -17.16 -8.76 11.73
CA GLU A 248 -16.42 -7.74 10.97
C GLU A 248 -16.01 -8.26 9.58
N LEU A 249 -15.50 -9.50 9.51
CA LEU A 249 -15.09 -10.13 8.26
C LEU A 249 -16.30 -10.30 7.31
N VAL A 250 -17.44 -10.75 7.82
CA VAL A 250 -18.69 -10.88 7.05
C VAL A 250 -19.16 -9.52 6.52
N ILE A 251 -19.13 -8.48 7.36
CA ILE A 251 -19.49 -7.11 6.97
C ILE A 251 -18.56 -6.61 5.86
N CYS A 252 -17.24 -6.84 5.98
CA CYS A 252 -16.27 -6.46 4.96
C CYS A 252 -16.55 -7.12 3.61
N ILE A 253 -16.81 -8.44 3.60
CA ILE A 253 -17.14 -9.19 2.37
C ILE A 253 -18.44 -8.67 1.75
N ALA A 254 -19.48 -8.46 2.58
CA ALA A 254 -20.76 -7.94 2.11
C ALA A 254 -20.59 -6.54 1.48
N LEU A 255 -19.82 -5.67 2.14
CA LEU A 255 -19.55 -4.31 1.66
C LEU A 255 -18.79 -4.33 0.34
N VAL A 256 -17.74 -5.13 0.21
CA VAL A 256 -17.02 -5.32 -1.07
C VAL A 256 -17.97 -5.78 -2.17
N THR A 257 -18.80 -6.78 -1.88
CA THR A 257 -19.74 -7.35 -2.87
C THR A 257 -20.75 -6.31 -3.35
N VAL A 258 -21.37 -5.59 -2.42
CA VAL A 258 -22.34 -4.51 -2.72
C VAL A 258 -21.68 -3.39 -3.52
N SER A 259 -20.46 -3.00 -3.14
CA SER A 259 -19.71 -1.92 -3.79
C SER A 259 -19.35 -2.25 -5.23
N VAL A 260 -18.81 -3.45 -5.46
CA VAL A 260 -18.50 -3.96 -6.81
C VAL A 260 -19.77 -4.06 -7.65
N TRP A 261 -20.86 -4.59 -7.08
CA TRP A 261 -22.15 -4.67 -7.76
C TRP A 261 -22.70 -3.29 -8.15
N LEU A 262 -22.64 -2.32 -7.24
CA LEU A 262 -23.01 -0.93 -7.50
C LEU A 262 -22.15 -0.33 -8.62
N GLY A 263 -20.83 -0.52 -8.58
CA GLY A 263 -19.90 -0.08 -9.61
C GLY A 263 -20.27 -0.64 -10.99
N PHE A 264 -20.57 -1.94 -11.08
CA PHE A 264 -21.02 -2.57 -12.33
C PHE A 264 -22.37 -2.04 -12.82
N ARG A 265 -23.31 -1.83 -11.90
CA ARG A 265 -24.64 -1.30 -12.24
C ARG A 265 -24.54 0.13 -12.78
N LEU A 266 -23.73 0.99 -12.16
CA LEU A 266 -23.52 2.37 -12.57
C LEU A 266 -22.89 2.44 -13.98
N LEU A 267 -21.86 1.64 -14.25
CA LEU A 267 -21.21 1.59 -15.56
C LEU A 267 -22.15 1.10 -16.69
N ASN A 268 -23.03 0.16 -16.39
CA ASN A 268 -23.94 -0.41 -17.38
C ASN A 268 -25.18 0.46 -17.63
N LYS A 269 -25.79 1.02 -16.59
CA LYS A 269 -27.13 1.63 -16.70
C LYS A 269 -27.13 3.16 -16.77
N LYS A 270 -26.14 3.86 -16.20
CA LYS A 270 -26.19 5.33 -16.08
C LYS A 270 -25.07 6.08 -16.77
N ILE A 271 -23.94 5.42 -16.99
CA ILE A 271 -22.91 5.96 -17.89
C ILE A 271 -23.34 5.62 -19.32
N SER A 272 -24.34 6.35 -19.84
CA SER A 272 -24.65 6.39 -21.26
C SER A 272 -23.87 7.53 -21.90
N VAL A 273 -23.29 7.24 -23.07
CA VAL A 273 -22.79 8.26 -24.00
C VAL A 273 -23.91 9.23 -24.35
#